data_AF-A0A925Z9M9-F1
#
_entry.id   AF-A0A925Z9M9-F1
#
_cell.length_a   1.000
_cell.length_b   1.000
_cell.length_c   1.000
_cell.angle_alpha   90.00
_cell.angle_beta   90.00
_cell.angle_gamma   90.00
#
_symmetry.space_group_name_H-M   'P 1'
#
loop_
_entity.id
_entity.type
_entity.pdbx_description
1 polymer ?
#
loop_
_entity_poly.entity_id
_entity_poly.type
_entity_poly.pdbx_seq_one_letter_code
_entity_poly.pdbx_strand_id
1 'polypeptide(L)' 'TLPAPVWQRLNFAWIAFFGLLGLLNLYVAYTFTISTWFTFKAFGVTGLMLVFMLAQGFYISKHLPPEPDPAKAPEKSP' A
#
# COMPACT_ATOMS: atom_id res chain seq x y z
N THR A 1 -6.83 5.01 16.97
CA THR A 1 -7.30 4.79 15.59
C THR A 1 -6.46 5.65 14.65
N LEU A 2 -6.08 5.16 13.46
CA LEU A 2 -5.29 5.95 12.50
C LEU A 2 -6.03 7.25 12.13
N PRO A 3 -5.34 8.39 11.94
CA PRO A 3 -5.98 9.63 11.51
C PRO A 3 -6.72 9.43 10.17
N ALA A 4 -7.97 9.90 10.09
CA ALA A 4 -8.82 9.83 8.90
C ALA A 4 -8.12 10.17 7.56
N PRO A 5 -7.26 11.21 7.45
CA PRO A 5 -6.57 11.52 6.18
C PRO A 5 -5.55 10.46 5.75
N VAL A 6 -4.92 9.73 6.69
CA VAL A 6 -3.99 8.64 6.36
C VAL A 6 -4.75 7.46 5.77
N TRP A 7 -5.93 7.16 6.32
CA TRP A 7 -6.74 6.04 5.87
C TRP A 7 -7.30 6.26 4.45
N GLN A 8 -7.73 7.48 4.11
CA GLN A 8 -8.16 7.80 2.74
C GLN A 8 -7.03 7.63 1.71
N ARG A 9 -5.80 8.06 2.04
CA ARG A 9 -4.65 7.92 1.14
C ARG A 9 -4.26 6.46 0.89
N LEU A 10 -4.30 5.65 1.94
CA LEU A 10 -4.10 4.20 1.85
C LEU A 10 -5.15 3.55 0.94
N ASN A 11 -6.43 3.86 1.13
CA ASN A 11 -7.49 3.34 0.25
C ASN A 11 -7.28 3.76 -1.21
N PHE A 12 -6.89 5.02 -1.45
CA PHE A 12 -6.56 5.48 -2.80
C PHE A 12 -5.36 4.74 -3.40
N ALA A 13 -4.33 4.45 -2.60
CA ALA A 13 -3.18 3.66 -3.02
C ALA A 13 -3.58 2.22 -3.41
N TRP A 14 -4.49 1.60 -2.66
CA TRP A 14 -5.05 0.29 -2.99
C TRP A 14 -5.85 0.29 -4.29
N ILE A 15 -6.70 1.30 -4.49
CA ILE A 15 -7.46 1.48 -5.75
C ILE A 15 -6.49 1.64 -6.92
N ALA A 16 -5.48 2.51 -6.78
CA ALA A 16 -4.48 2.73 -7.81
C ALA A 16 -3.68 1.46 -8.11
N PHE A 17 -3.26 0.72 -7.09
CA PHE A 17 -2.48 -0.51 -7.24
C PHE A 17 -3.27 -1.60 -7.97
N PHE A 18 -4.50 -1.88 -7.55
CA PHE A 18 -5.34 -2.88 -8.22
C PHE A 18 -5.75 -2.44 -9.62
N GLY A 19 -6.01 -1.15 -9.83
CA GLY A 19 -6.26 -0.59 -11.16
C GLY A 19 -5.08 -0.79 -12.11
N LEU A 20 -3.86 -0.48 -11.66
CA LEU A 20 -2.63 -0.69 -12.43
C LEU A 20 -2.38 -2.17 -12.69
N LEU A 21 -2.59 -3.02 -11.69
CA LEU A 21 -2.42 -4.47 -11.79
C LEU A 21 -3.40 -5.07 -12.81
N GLY A 22 -4.64 -4.60 -12.82
CA GLY A 22 -5.65 -5.00 -13.81
C GLY A 22 -5.28 -4.58 -15.23
N LEU A 23 -4.83 -3.34 -15.42
CA LEU A 23 -4.32 -2.85 -16.71
C LEU A 23 -3.12 -3.65 -17.19
N LEU A 24 -2.16 -3.90 -16.31
CA LEU A 24 -0.98 -4.70 -16.61
C LEU A 24 -1.38 -6.15 -16.94
N ASN A 25 -2.38 -6.70 -16.25
CA ASN A 25 -2.88 -8.03 -16.54
C ASN A 25 -3.51 -8.13 -17.94
N LEU A 26 -4.33 -7.15 -18.34
CA LEU A 26 -4.88 -7.07 -19.69
C LEU A 26 -3.75 -6.94 -20.72
N TYR A 27 -2.81 -6.01 -20.51
CA TYR A 27 -1.68 -5.81 -21.41
C TYR A 27 -0.87 -7.09 -21.62
N VAL A 28 -0.56 -7.81 -20.53
CA VAL A 28 0.18 -9.07 -20.61
C VAL A 28 -0.63 -10.15 -21.33
N ALA A 29 -1.94 -10.24 -21.06
CA ALA A 29 -2.81 -11.23 -21.68
C ALA A 29 -2.95 -11.06 -23.20
N TYR A 30 -2.96 -9.82 -23.71
CA TYR A 30 -3.10 -9.54 -25.14
C TYR A 30 -1.78 -9.50 -25.91
N THR A 31 -0.66 -9.18 -25.25
CA THR A 31 0.62 -8.95 -25.93
C THR A 31 1.54 -10.17 -25.88
N PHE A 32 1.43 -11.02 -24.85
CA PHE A 32 2.37 -12.12 -24.61
C PHE A 32 1.74 -13.50 -24.74
N THR A 33 2.58 -14.52 -24.81
CA THR A 33 2.15 -15.91 -24.89
C THR A 33 1.58 -16.40 -23.55
N ILE A 34 0.81 -17.49 -23.60
CA ILE A 34 0.20 -18.13 -22.41
C ILE A 34 1.25 -18.45 -21.34
N SER A 35 2.45 -18.88 -21.74
CA SER A 35 3.54 -19.19 -20.81
C SER A 35 3.98 -17.95 -20.01
N THR A 36 4.16 -16.81 -20.68
CA THR A 36 4.47 -15.55 -20.01
C THR A 36 3.33 -15.07 -19.12
N TRP A 37 2.08 -15.21 -19.58
CA TRP A 37 0.90 -14.85 -18.79
C TRP A 37 0.76 -15.68 -17.51
N PHE A 38 1.01 -16.99 -17.58
CA PHE A 38 0.99 -17.88 -16.42
C PHE A 38 2.08 -17.49 -15.41
N THR A 39 3.33 -17.30 -15.88
CA THR A 39 4.45 -16.87 -15.01
C THR A 39 4.20 -15.49 -14.40
N PHE A 40 3.62 -14.56 -15.15
CA PHE A 40 3.23 -13.24 -14.64
C PHE A 40 2.20 -13.35 -13.51
N LYS A 41 1.18 -14.20 -13.67
CA LYS A 41 0.21 -14.45 -12.60
C LYS A 41 0.81 -15.14 -11.39
N ALA A 42 1.68 -16.13 -11.60
CA ALA A 42 2.27 -16.92 -10.52
C ALA A 42 3.31 -16.13 -9.70
N PHE A 43 4.21 -15.42 -10.37
CA PHE A 43 5.35 -14.74 -9.73
C PHE A 43 5.30 -13.22 -9.84
N GLY A 44 4.81 -12.69 -10.96
CA GLY A 44 4.73 -11.24 -11.20
C GLY A 44 3.80 -10.54 -10.21
N VAL A 45 2.58 -11.06 -10.02
CA VAL A 45 1.60 -10.52 -9.05
C VAL A 45 2.16 -10.55 -7.63
N THR A 46 2.80 -11.65 -7.24
CA THR A 46 3.42 -11.82 -5.91
C THR A 46 4.55 -10.81 -5.70
N GLY A 47 5.43 -10.62 -6.69
CA GLY A 47 6.50 -9.62 -6.64
C GLY A 47 5.96 -8.19 -6.55
N LEU A 48 4.95 -7.86 -7.36
CA LEU A 48 4.26 -6.57 -7.32
C LEU A 48 3.62 -6.30 -5.96
N MET A 49 2.99 -7.31 -5.35
CA MET A 49 2.42 -7.21 -4.01
C MET A 49 3.48 -6.94 -2.95
N LEU A 50 4.63 -7.62 -3.00
CA LEU A 50 5.73 -7.37 -2.07
C LEU A 50 6.26 -5.93 -2.19
N VAL A 51 6.49 -5.45 -3.41
CA VAL A 51 6.93 -4.07 -3.65
C VAL A 51 5.90 -3.06 -3.13
N PHE A 52 4.61 -3.30 -3.38
CA PHE A 52 3.54 -2.44 -2.89
C PHE A 52 3.47 -2.42 -1.36
N MET A 53 3.60 -3.58 -0.72
CA MET A 53 3.58 -3.70 0.73
C MET A 53 4.77 -2.98 1.38
N LEU A 54 5.97 -3.09 0.78
CA LEU A 54 7.16 -2.34 1.22
C LEU A 54 6.99 -0.84 1.04
N ALA A 55 6.49 -0.39 -0.12
CA ALA A 55 6.22 1.02 -0.39
C ALA A 55 5.17 1.59 0.58
N GLN A 56 4.09 0.85 0.83
CA GLN A 56 3.07 1.18 1.81
C GLN A 56 3.66 1.28 3.22
N GLY A 57 4.46 0.31 3.64
CA GLY A 57 5.10 0.29 4.96
C GLY A 57 6.01 1.50 5.17
N PHE A 58 6.82 1.85 4.18
CA PHE A 58 7.66 3.03 4.21
C PHE A 58 6.83 4.34 4.24
N TYR A 59 5.77 4.40 3.44
CA TYR A 59 4.87 5.57 3.42
C TYR A 59 4.20 5.81 4.77
N ILE A 60 3.72 4.74 5.42
CA ILE A 60 3.13 4.79 6.76
C ILE A 60 4.19 5.22 7.79
N SER A 61 5.38 4.61 7.77
CA SER A 61 6.50 4.95 8.68
C SER A 61 6.83 6.44 8.66
N LYS A 62 6.77 7.08 7.49
CA LYS A 62 7.06 8.51 7.33
C LYS A 62 5.92 9.44 7.78
N HIS A 63 4.68 8.95 7.83
CA HIS A 63 3.48 9.75 8.15
C HIS A 63 2.85 9.41 9.50
N LEU A 64 3.46 8.52 10.28
CA LEU A 64 3.11 8.32 11.67
C LEU A 64 3.53 9.59 12.44
N PRO A 65 2.58 10.36 13.00
CA PRO A 65 2.93 11.46 13.88
C PRO A 65 3.71 10.90 15.08
N PRO A 66 4.68 11.66 15.63
CA PRO A 66 5.30 11.28 16.89
C PRO A 66 4.19 11.06 17.92
N GLU A 67 4.28 9.94 18.61
CA GLU A 67 3.35 9.58 19.67
C GLU A 67 3.21 10.77 20.65
N PRO A 68 1.99 11.12 21.10
CA PRO A 68 1.83 12.24 22.01
C PRO A 68 2.65 11.95 23.26
N ASP A 69 3.67 12.77 23.50
CA ASP A 69 4.54 12.67 24.66
C ASP A 69 3.69 12.66 25.94
N PRO A 70 3.62 11.55 26.69
CA PRO A 70 2.84 11.45 27.91
C PRO A 70 3.32 12.44 28.99
N ALA A 71 4.49 13.06 28.83
CA ALA A 71 5.03 14.07 29.75
C ALA A 71 4.36 15.46 29.64
N LYS A 72 3.43 15.69 28.71
CA LYS A 72 2.66 16.95 28.60
C LYS A 72 1.18 16.84 29.00
N ALA A 73 0.78 15.77 29.69
CA ALA A 73 -0.52 15.79 30.36
C ALA A 73 -0.47 16.86 31.47
N PRO A 74 -1.32 17.91 31.43
CA PRO A 74 -1.38 18.84 32.54
C PRO A 74 -1.85 18.05 33.75
N GLU A 75 -0.94 17.92 34.72
CA GLU A 75 -1.19 17.41 36.06
C GLU A 75 -2.50 18.03 36.54
N LYS A 76 -3.58 17.22 36.58
CA LYS A 76 -4.85 17.65 37.17
C LYS A 76 -4.52 17.95 38.62
N SER A 77 -4.35 19.23 38.94
CA SER A 77 -4.18 19.71 40.31
C SER A 77 -5.41 19.33 41.14
N PRO A 78 -5.19 18.95 42.41
CA PRO A 78 -6.16 18.31 43.30
C PRO A 78 -7.36 19.18 43.67
#